data_AF-L1LH09-F1
#
_entry.id   AF-L1LH09-F1
#
_cell.length_a   1.000
_cell.length_b   1.000
_cell.length_c   1.000
_cell.angle_alpha   90.00
_cell.angle_beta   90.00
_cell.angle_gamma   90.00
#
_symmetry.space_group_name_H-M   'P 1'
#
loop_
_entity.id
_entity.type
_entity.pdbx_description
1 polymer ?
#
loop_
_entity_poly.entity_id
_entity_poly.type
_entity_poly.pdbx_seq_one_letter_code
_entity_poly.pdbx_strand_id
1 'polypeptide(L)'
;MEKPGDNITLIKVPKFLATQWRNSQNHGVIGHCKRNVSGDLEEILVKHDGKTRVFKCRKAQLCNPKAVEVNESSTTVKSIGKFTKCLTVFPDLDKTYRNKLKERHINTNVQKARSTANETREDPSFDSSETIFKYYNPKMVTLSNAMGIETRTEDTSLMRSKIKSKKPVSVDMDELKMKIFKIFDTEEAKDGIQLKRVVQLTNKPLHSVKTAVEEIAFQKRYRVCSAITFPQA
;
A
#
# COMPACT_ATOMS: atom_id res chain seq x y z
N MET A 1 14.82 -33.66 29.69
CA MET A 1 14.98 -34.64 28.59
C MET A 1 14.35 -34.04 27.34
N GLU A 2 15.14 -33.36 26.51
CA GLU A 2 14.70 -32.94 25.17
C GLU A 2 14.56 -34.21 24.32
N LYS A 3 13.36 -34.50 23.79
CA LYS A 3 13.18 -35.54 22.76
C LYS A 3 14.10 -35.19 21.57
N PRO A 4 14.74 -36.17 20.91
CA PRO A 4 15.60 -35.92 19.76
C PRO A 4 14.82 -35.07 18.76
N GLY A 5 15.30 -33.84 18.56
CA GLY A 5 14.54 -32.78 17.92
C GLY A 5 14.19 -33.13 16.49
N ASP A 6 12.90 -33.15 16.17
CA ASP A 6 12.42 -33.27 14.81
C ASP A 6 13.01 -32.11 13.99
N ASN A 7 13.91 -32.45 13.07
CA ASN A 7 14.54 -31.50 12.17
C ASN A 7 13.53 -31.14 11.08
N ILE A 8 12.83 -30.02 11.29
CA ILE A 8 11.76 -29.59 10.37
C ILE A 8 12.37 -28.73 9.26
N THR A 9 11.90 -28.93 8.03
CA THR A 9 12.23 -28.07 6.88
C THR A 9 11.05 -27.15 6.57
N LEU A 10 11.30 -25.83 6.59
CA LEU A 10 10.32 -24.84 6.17
C LEU A 10 10.38 -24.65 4.65
N ILE A 11 9.24 -24.76 3.97
CA ILE A 11 9.15 -24.55 2.52
C ILE A 11 8.19 -23.40 2.25
N LYS A 12 8.69 -22.30 1.70
CA LYS A 12 7.91 -21.16 1.22
C LYS A 12 7.42 -21.44 -0.20
N VAL A 13 6.11 -21.43 -0.37
CA VAL A 13 5.43 -21.84 -1.61
C VAL A 13 4.68 -20.65 -2.23
N PRO A 14 4.72 -20.47 -3.57
CA PRO A 14 3.93 -19.44 -4.24
C PRO A 14 2.43 -19.63 -4.04
N LYS A 15 1.67 -18.52 -3.95
CA LYS A 15 0.23 -18.53 -3.67
C LYS A 15 -0.55 -19.44 -4.62
N PHE A 16 -0.28 -19.38 -5.92
CA PHE A 16 -1.00 -20.20 -6.90
C PHE A 16 -0.79 -21.72 -6.69
N LEU A 17 0.42 -22.11 -6.26
CA LEU A 17 0.75 -23.50 -5.99
C LEU A 17 0.08 -23.97 -4.69
N ALA A 18 0.07 -23.12 -3.66
CA ALA A 18 -0.66 -23.39 -2.42
C ALA A 18 -2.18 -23.51 -2.66
N THR A 19 -2.78 -22.66 -3.49
CA THR A 19 -4.19 -22.77 -3.88
C THR A 19 -4.46 -24.07 -4.63
N GLN A 20 -3.54 -24.49 -5.51
CA GLN A 20 -3.67 -25.76 -6.22
C GLN A 20 -3.66 -26.96 -5.28
N TRP A 21 -2.73 -27.01 -4.31
CA TRP A 21 -2.68 -28.09 -3.32
C TRP A 21 -3.91 -28.13 -2.42
N ARG A 22 -4.50 -26.96 -2.12
CA ARG A 22 -5.76 -26.89 -1.37
C ARG A 22 -6.93 -27.48 -2.16
N ASN A 23 -6.95 -27.27 -3.47
CA ASN A 23 -8.05 -27.69 -4.34
C ASN A 23 -7.84 -29.08 -4.96
N SER A 24 -6.73 -29.76 -4.68
CA SER A 24 -6.46 -31.09 -5.25
C SER A 24 -7.39 -32.13 -4.63
N GLN A 25 -8.04 -32.94 -5.47
CA GLN A 25 -8.91 -34.04 -5.01
C GLN A 25 -8.15 -35.12 -4.25
N ASN A 26 -6.86 -35.31 -4.56
CA ASN A 26 -6.00 -36.25 -3.85
C ASN A 26 -5.12 -35.50 -2.84
N HIS A 27 -5.53 -35.51 -1.57
CA HIS A 27 -4.78 -34.88 -0.48
C HIS A 27 -3.58 -35.72 0.00
N GLY A 28 -3.46 -36.98 -0.43
CA GLY A 28 -2.38 -37.87 0.01
C GLY A 28 -1.04 -37.56 -0.68
N VAL A 29 -1.05 -37.30 -1.99
CA VAL A 29 0.16 -37.03 -2.78
C VAL A 29 -0.06 -35.84 -3.72
N ILE A 30 0.63 -34.74 -3.43
CA ILE A 30 0.56 -33.47 -4.18
C ILE A 30 1.72 -33.26 -5.16
N GLY A 31 2.78 -34.07 -5.10
CA GLY A 31 3.95 -33.95 -5.96
C GLY A 31 5.12 -34.84 -5.52
N HIS A 32 6.22 -34.76 -6.26
CA HIS A 32 7.45 -35.47 -5.99
C HIS A 32 8.60 -34.50 -5.71
N CYS A 33 9.43 -34.85 -4.75
CA CYS A 33 10.60 -34.07 -4.36
C CYS A 33 11.85 -34.73 -4.93
N LYS A 34 12.68 -33.98 -5.65
CA LYS A 34 13.98 -34.43 -6.12
C LYS A 34 15.07 -33.81 -5.25
N ARG A 35 15.95 -34.66 -4.73
CA ARG A 35 17.09 -34.26 -3.91
C ARG A 35 18.38 -34.40 -4.72
N ASN A 36 19.32 -33.51 -4.47
CA ASN A 36 20.67 -33.59 -5.01
C ASN A 36 21.48 -34.67 -4.25
N VAL A 37 22.68 -35.00 -4.75
CA VAL A 37 23.64 -35.95 -4.18
C VAL A 37 23.99 -35.61 -2.73
N SER A 38 24.03 -34.32 -2.37
CA SER A 38 24.23 -33.85 -0.99
C SER A 38 23.01 -34.04 -0.06
N GLY A 39 21.91 -34.62 -0.55
CA GLY A 39 20.67 -34.85 0.20
C GLY A 39 19.77 -33.63 0.36
N ASP A 40 20.12 -32.50 -0.26
CA ASP A 40 19.32 -31.27 -0.22
C ASP A 40 18.20 -31.30 -1.26
N LEU A 41 17.03 -30.75 -0.89
CA LEU A 41 15.90 -30.59 -1.81
C LEU A 41 16.22 -29.52 -2.86
N GLU A 42 16.22 -29.92 -4.12
CA GLU A 42 16.58 -29.06 -5.25
C GLU A 42 15.35 -28.72 -6.09
N GLU A 43 14.52 -29.71 -6.40
CA GLU A 43 13.36 -29.55 -7.27
C GLU A 43 12.11 -30.19 -6.67
N ILE A 44 10.96 -29.57 -6.93
CA ILE A 44 9.65 -30.12 -6.62
C ILE A 44 8.88 -30.25 -7.94
N LEU A 45 8.46 -31.47 -8.25
CA LEU A 45 7.65 -31.79 -9.41
C LEU A 45 6.19 -31.86 -8.98
N VAL A 46 5.36 -31.01 -9.57
CA VAL A 46 3.92 -30.96 -9.27
C VAL A 46 3.13 -31.15 -10.56
N LYS A 47 2.16 -32.07 -10.54
CA LYS A 47 1.22 -32.24 -11.65
C LYS A 47 0.18 -31.12 -11.57
N HIS A 48 0.11 -30.28 -12.60
CA HIS A 48 -0.83 -29.18 -12.72
C HIS A 48 -1.42 -29.12 -14.12
N ASP A 49 -2.76 -29.14 -14.24
CA ASP A 49 -3.49 -29.09 -15.51
C ASP A 49 -3.05 -30.18 -16.50
N GLY A 50 -2.86 -31.42 -16.00
CA GLY A 50 -2.39 -32.56 -16.79
C GLY A 50 -0.91 -32.51 -17.18
N LYS A 51 -0.18 -31.43 -16.85
CA LYS A 51 1.25 -31.26 -17.15
C LYS A 51 2.09 -31.32 -15.88
N THR A 52 3.20 -32.03 -15.92
CA THR A 52 4.19 -31.99 -14.84
C THR A 52 4.98 -30.69 -14.93
N ARG A 53 4.95 -29.88 -13.87
CA ARG A 53 5.74 -28.66 -13.75
C ARG A 53 6.86 -28.87 -12.73
N VAL A 54 8.04 -28.38 -13.07
CA VAL A 54 9.21 -28.41 -12.19
C VAL A 54 9.34 -27.06 -11.51
N PHE A 55 9.55 -27.07 -10.20
CA PHE A 55 9.80 -25.89 -9.39
C PHE A 55 11.16 -26.03 -8.72
N LYS A 56 12.00 -25.01 -8.84
CA LYS A 56 13.31 -25.01 -8.22
C LYS A 56 13.23 -24.47 -6.79
N CYS A 57 14.12 -24.96 -5.95
CA CYS A 57 14.22 -24.56 -4.55
C CYS A 57 15.49 -23.74 -4.32
N ARG A 58 15.37 -22.61 -3.63
CA ARG A 58 16.50 -21.80 -3.19
C ARG A 58 16.54 -21.77 -1.67
N LYS A 59 17.73 -22.00 -1.09
CA LYS A 59 17.96 -21.88 0.34
C LYS A 59 17.74 -20.44 0.80
N ALA A 60 16.99 -20.28 1.88
CA ALA A 60 16.79 -19.02 2.58
C ALA A 60 17.33 -19.14 4.00
N GLN A 61 17.79 -18.04 4.56
CA GLN A 61 18.27 -17.99 5.94
C GLN A 61 17.10 -17.75 6.89
N LEU A 62 17.09 -18.45 8.02
CA LEU A 62 16.17 -18.18 9.13
C LEU A 62 16.98 -17.81 10.37
N CYS A 63 16.48 -16.86 11.14
CA CYS A 63 17.06 -16.49 12.43
C CYS A 63 16.32 -17.22 13.55
N ASN A 64 16.92 -18.31 14.05
CA ASN A 64 16.45 -19.13 15.19
C ASN A 64 14.94 -19.47 15.22
N PRO A 65 14.40 -20.08 14.16
CA PRO A 65 12.98 -20.41 14.05
C PRO A 65 12.61 -21.68 14.86
N LYS A 66 11.53 -21.61 15.66
CA LYS A 66 10.94 -22.77 16.37
C LYS A 66 9.53 -23.05 15.85
N ALA A 67 9.21 -24.33 15.67
CA ALA A 67 7.89 -24.80 15.26
C ALA A 67 7.08 -25.16 16.50
N VAL A 68 5.89 -24.60 16.58
CA VAL A 68 4.99 -24.75 17.72
C VAL A 68 3.58 -24.98 17.20
N GLU A 69 2.89 -25.96 17.78
CA GLU A 69 1.50 -26.27 17.51
C GLU A 69 0.63 -25.53 18.51
N VAL A 70 -0.36 -24.80 17.99
CA VAL A 70 -1.38 -24.13 18.80
C VAL A 70 -2.71 -24.79 18.42
N ASN A 71 -3.29 -25.52 19.36
CA ASN A 71 -4.61 -26.12 19.20
C ASN A 71 -5.66 -25.11 19.69
N GLU A 72 -6.66 -24.81 18.86
CA GLU A 72 -7.75 -23.88 19.23
C GLU A 72 -8.62 -24.44 20.38
N SER A 73 -8.67 -25.76 20.53
CA SER A 73 -9.46 -26.47 21.54
C SER A 73 -8.76 -26.63 22.90
N SER A 74 -7.44 -26.39 22.99
CA SER A 74 -6.68 -26.53 24.23
C SER A 74 -5.75 -25.34 24.42
N THR A 75 -5.79 -24.69 25.58
CA THR A 75 -4.91 -23.55 25.94
C THR A 75 -3.42 -23.91 26.05
N THR A 76 -3.04 -25.14 25.72
CA THR A 76 -1.67 -25.63 25.79
C THR A 76 -0.95 -25.48 24.47
N VAL A 77 0.29 -25.02 24.56
CA VAL A 77 1.19 -24.79 23.44
C VAL A 77 2.20 -25.94 23.39
N LYS A 78 2.25 -26.67 22.27
CA LYS A 78 3.14 -27.84 22.12
C LYS A 78 4.31 -27.51 21.19
N SER A 79 5.53 -27.66 21.68
CA SER A 79 6.73 -27.52 20.84
C SER A 79 6.84 -28.72 19.90
N ILE A 80 6.87 -28.47 18.59
CA ILE A 80 7.02 -29.50 17.55
C ILE A 80 8.51 -29.74 17.28
N GLY A 81 9.30 -28.68 17.10
CA GLY A 81 10.72 -28.83 16.78
C GLY A 81 11.42 -27.51 16.41
N LYS A 82 12.66 -27.62 15.93
CA LYS A 82 13.44 -26.48 15.42
C LYS A 82 13.51 -26.58 13.90
N PHE A 83 13.37 -25.46 13.19
CA PHE A 83 13.57 -25.51 11.74
C PHE A 83 15.07 -25.49 11.45
N THR A 84 15.53 -26.52 10.74
CA THR A 84 16.94 -26.66 10.33
C THR A 84 17.21 -26.05 8.98
N LYS A 85 16.25 -26.16 8.06
CA LYS A 85 16.37 -25.70 6.68
C LYS A 85 15.17 -24.85 6.29
N CYS A 86 15.42 -23.85 5.45
CA CYS A 86 14.40 -23.03 4.84
C CYS A 86 14.62 -22.94 3.34
N LEU A 87 13.57 -23.21 2.59
CA LEU A 87 13.60 -23.27 1.14
C LEU A 87 12.50 -22.37 0.59
N THR A 88 12.80 -21.62 -0.45
CA THR A 88 11.81 -20.91 -1.25
C THR A 88 11.66 -21.60 -2.58
N VAL A 89 10.43 -22.02 -2.88
CA VAL A 89 10.04 -22.66 -4.13
C VAL A 89 9.69 -21.56 -5.12
N PHE A 90 10.25 -21.61 -6.31
CA PHE A 90 9.93 -20.70 -7.38
C PHE A 90 9.73 -21.46 -8.71
N PRO A 91 8.75 -21.06 -9.51
CA PRO A 91 8.56 -21.61 -10.86
C PRO A 91 9.65 -21.09 -11.80
N ASP A 92 9.93 -21.85 -12.85
CA ASP A 92 10.67 -21.34 -13.99
C ASP A 92 9.87 -20.26 -14.74
N LEU A 93 10.58 -19.28 -15.31
CA LEU A 93 10.04 -18.11 -16.00
C LEU A 93 9.57 -18.41 -17.44
N ASP A 94 8.82 -19.49 -17.58
CA ASP A 94 8.27 -19.94 -18.85
C ASP A 94 7.25 -18.94 -19.41
N LYS A 95 6.97 -19.04 -20.71
CA LYS A 95 5.92 -18.23 -21.37
C LYS A 95 4.57 -18.38 -20.65
N THR A 96 4.26 -19.58 -20.18
CA THR A 96 3.03 -19.88 -19.43
C THR A 96 2.98 -19.14 -18.08
N TYR A 97 4.08 -19.11 -17.33
CA TYR A 97 4.14 -18.43 -16.05
C TYR A 97 4.13 -16.91 -16.22
N ARG A 98 4.83 -16.40 -17.24
CA ARG A 98 4.77 -14.97 -17.62
C ARG A 98 3.35 -14.53 -17.94
N ASN A 99 2.58 -15.34 -18.68
CA ASN A 99 1.17 -15.05 -18.95
C ASN A 99 0.33 -15.01 -17.67
N LYS A 100 0.52 -15.98 -16.75
CA LYS A 100 -0.16 -15.98 -15.43
C LYS A 100 0.18 -14.74 -14.59
N LEU A 101 1.44 -14.29 -14.64
CA LEU A 101 1.86 -13.05 -13.97
C LEU A 101 1.18 -11.82 -14.59
N LYS A 102 1.08 -11.76 -15.93
CA LYS A 102 0.39 -10.70 -16.64
C LYS A 102 -1.09 -10.65 -16.28
N GLU A 103 -1.77 -11.79 -16.29
CA GLU A 103 -3.18 -11.90 -15.90
C GLU A 103 -3.39 -11.45 -14.45
N ARG A 104 -2.55 -11.92 -13.53
CA ARG A 104 -2.59 -11.48 -12.13
C ARG A 104 -2.40 -9.97 -11.99
N HIS A 105 -1.50 -9.37 -12.77
CA HIS A 105 -1.28 -7.93 -12.78
C HIS A 105 -2.54 -7.18 -13.26
N ILE A 106 -3.16 -7.65 -14.34
CA ILE A 106 -4.42 -7.08 -14.84
C ILE A 106 -5.49 -7.11 -13.74
N ASN A 107 -5.71 -8.26 -13.12
CA ASN A 107 -6.78 -8.41 -12.13
C ASN A 107 -6.50 -7.65 -10.82
N THR A 108 -5.24 -7.62 -10.36
CA THR A 108 -4.89 -7.04 -9.05
C THR A 108 -4.62 -5.54 -9.12
N ASN A 109 -4.03 -5.07 -10.22
CA ASN A 109 -3.53 -3.70 -10.33
C ASN A 109 -4.30 -2.85 -11.33
N VAL A 110 -4.74 -3.42 -12.47
CA VAL A 110 -5.43 -2.66 -13.52
C VAL A 110 -6.92 -2.59 -13.23
N GLN A 111 -7.59 -3.74 -13.13
CA GLN A 111 -9.02 -3.87 -12.85
C GLN A 111 -9.35 -3.80 -11.36
N LYS A 112 -8.40 -3.36 -10.54
CA LYS A 112 -8.69 -3.07 -9.13
C LYS A 112 -9.83 -2.06 -9.12
N ALA A 113 -10.88 -2.33 -8.35
CA ALA A 113 -11.95 -1.37 -8.04
C ALA A 113 -11.35 -0.19 -7.24
N ARG A 114 -10.55 0.63 -7.92
CA ARG A 114 -10.27 1.99 -7.52
C ARG A 114 -11.55 2.75 -7.86
N SER A 115 -11.97 3.68 -7.02
CA SER A 115 -13.05 4.64 -7.34
C SER A 115 -12.71 5.58 -8.51
N THR A 116 -11.83 5.18 -9.43
CA THR A 116 -11.65 5.81 -10.73
C THR A 116 -12.67 5.18 -11.66
N ALA A 117 -13.74 5.92 -11.92
CA ALA A 117 -14.74 5.54 -12.90
C ALA A 117 -14.05 5.22 -14.25
N ASN A 118 -14.39 4.09 -14.85
CA ASN A 118 -14.05 3.87 -16.26
C ASN A 118 -14.76 4.97 -17.06
N GLU A 119 -13.98 5.79 -17.76
CA GLU A 119 -14.50 6.81 -18.66
C GLU A 119 -15.13 6.09 -19.86
N THR A 120 -16.45 5.86 -19.77
CA THR A 120 -17.27 5.25 -20.83
C THR A 120 -17.85 6.27 -21.79
N ARG A 121 -17.34 7.50 -21.76
CA ARG A 121 -17.75 8.52 -22.73
C ARG A 121 -17.15 8.10 -24.07
N GLU A 122 -17.98 7.89 -25.09
CA GLU A 122 -17.46 7.82 -26.45
C GLU A 122 -16.67 9.09 -26.69
N ASP A 123 -15.42 8.97 -27.15
CA ASP A 123 -14.63 10.11 -27.59
C ASP A 123 -15.51 10.87 -28.60
N PRO A 124 -16.08 12.04 -28.23
CA PRO A 124 -16.85 12.79 -29.20
C PRO A 124 -15.86 13.10 -30.32
N SER A 125 -16.30 12.87 -31.58
CA SER A 125 -15.54 13.26 -32.77
C SER A 125 -14.90 14.61 -32.48
N PHE A 126 -13.57 14.68 -32.53
CA PHE A 126 -12.77 15.82 -32.09
C PHE A 126 -13.20 17.10 -32.83
N ASP A 127 -14.27 17.72 -32.35
CA ASP A 127 -14.77 18.99 -32.81
C ASP A 127 -14.24 20.02 -31.82
N SER A 128 -13.15 20.66 -32.21
CA SER A 128 -12.48 21.71 -31.44
C SER A 128 -13.36 22.93 -31.16
N SER A 129 -14.60 22.99 -31.68
CA SER A 129 -15.57 24.03 -31.37
C SER A 129 -16.40 23.76 -30.10
N GLU A 130 -16.48 22.52 -29.61
CA GLU A 130 -17.14 22.20 -28.34
C GLU A 130 -16.15 22.28 -27.17
N THR A 131 -16.04 23.45 -26.56
CA THR A 131 -15.32 23.58 -25.29
C THR A 131 -16.07 22.82 -24.18
N ILE A 132 -15.33 22.02 -23.39
CA ILE A 132 -15.82 21.29 -22.19
C ILE A 132 -16.57 22.22 -21.22
N PHE A 133 -16.22 23.51 -21.22
CA PHE A 133 -16.98 24.56 -20.56
C PHE A 133 -18.05 25.11 -21.49
N LYS A 134 -19.21 24.45 -21.54
CA LYS A 134 -20.43 25.10 -22.02
C LYS A 134 -20.84 26.11 -20.95
N TYR A 135 -20.28 27.32 -20.99
CA TYR A 135 -20.80 28.43 -20.22
C TYR A 135 -22.22 28.66 -20.73
N TYR A 136 -23.21 28.13 -20.01
CA TYR A 136 -24.57 28.60 -20.12
C TYR A 136 -24.54 30.08 -19.72
N ASN A 137 -24.30 30.94 -20.71
CA ASN A 137 -24.70 32.33 -20.65
C ASN A 137 -26.19 32.27 -21.02
N PRO A 138 -27.12 32.35 -20.05
CA PRO A 138 -28.50 32.63 -20.41
C PRO A 138 -28.47 34.02 -21.05
N LYS A 139 -28.39 34.06 -22.38
CA LYS A 139 -28.84 35.23 -23.11
C LYS A 139 -30.31 35.34 -22.72
N MET A 140 -30.60 36.30 -21.86
CA MET A 140 -31.93 36.88 -21.78
C MET A 140 -32.42 37.09 -23.22
N VAL A 141 -33.69 36.77 -23.50
CA VAL A 141 -34.34 36.58 -24.83
C VAL A 141 -34.41 35.08 -25.17
N THR A 142 -35.52 34.35 -24.97
CA THR A 142 -36.94 34.71 -24.97
C THR A 142 -37.69 33.72 -24.08
N LEU A 143 -38.46 34.20 -23.10
CA LEU A 143 -39.58 33.45 -22.54
C LEU A 143 -40.57 33.22 -23.69
N SER A 144 -40.63 32.03 -24.26
CA SER A 144 -41.82 31.49 -24.94
C SER A 144 -41.58 30.00 -25.20
N ASN A 145 -42.34 29.17 -24.49
CA ASN A 145 -42.58 27.74 -24.75
C ASN A 145 -41.51 26.73 -24.31
N ALA A 146 -41.56 26.35 -23.04
CA ALA A 146 -41.78 24.95 -22.65
C ALA A 146 -41.93 24.85 -21.12
N MET A 147 -43.13 24.42 -20.70
CA MET A 147 -43.49 23.84 -19.39
C MET A 147 -43.06 24.60 -18.13
N GLY A 148 -44.07 25.15 -17.46
CA GLY A 148 -43.98 25.61 -16.08
C GLY A 148 -43.47 24.51 -15.15
N ILE A 149 -42.34 24.79 -14.52
CA ILE A 149 -41.89 24.10 -13.31
C ILE A 149 -41.45 25.21 -12.36
N GLU A 150 -42.37 25.60 -11.47
CA GLU A 150 -41.98 26.21 -10.21
C GLU A 150 -41.26 25.15 -9.38
N THR A 151 -40.05 25.42 -8.91
CA THR A 151 -39.70 25.51 -7.48
C THR A 151 -38.19 25.35 -7.23
N ARG A 152 -37.76 26.08 -6.20
CA ARG A 152 -36.58 25.85 -5.32
C ARG A 152 -35.23 26.40 -5.80
N THR A 153 -35.03 27.66 -5.42
CA THR A 153 -33.80 28.13 -4.76
C THR A 153 -33.35 27.16 -3.67
N GLU A 154 -32.40 26.28 -3.98
CA GLU A 154 -31.55 25.66 -2.96
C GLU A 154 -30.14 26.26 -3.07
N ASP A 155 -29.74 26.89 -1.96
CA ASP A 155 -28.43 27.45 -1.72
C ASP A 155 -27.33 26.39 -1.92
N THR A 156 -26.63 26.48 -3.04
CA THR A 156 -25.44 25.65 -3.29
C THR A 156 -24.25 26.18 -2.49
N SER A 157 -23.54 25.24 -1.86
CA SER A 157 -22.41 25.44 -0.92
C SER A 157 -21.18 26.20 -1.46
N LEU A 158 -21.24 26.68 -2.71
CA LEU A 158 -20.17 27.37 -3.43
C LEU A 158 -20.06 28.87 -3.08
N MET A 159 -21.06 29.46 -2.42
CA MET A 159 -21.02 30.90 -2.05
C MET A 159 -20.17 31.21 -0.82
N ARG A 160 -19.90 30.24 0.07
CA ARG A 160 -19.03 30.48 1.25
C ARG A 160 -17.54 30.58 0.91
N SER A 161 -17.08 29.98 -0.20
CA SER A 161 -15.66 29.90 -0.53
C SER A 161 -15.08 31.19 -1.13
N LYS A 162 -15.92 32.08 -1.66
CA LYS A 162 -15.48 33.36 -2.25
C LYS A 162 -15.17 34.46 -1.23
N ILE A 163 -15.50 34.27 0.05
CA ILE A 163 -15.33 35.30 1.09
C ILE A 163 -13.94 35.22 1.78
N LYS A 164 -13.13 34.17 1.53
CA LYS A 164 -11.88 33.93 2.30
C LYS A 164 -10.59 33.72 1.52
N SER A 165 -10.55 33.89 0.20
CA SER A 165 -9.31 33.76 -0.58
C SER A 165 -8.65 35.11 -0.87
N LYS A 166 -8.35 35.89 0.18
CA LYS A 166 -7.34 36.96 0.05
C LYS A 166 -5.98 36.27 -0.11
N LYS A 167 -5.40 36.31 -1.31
CA LYS A 167 -3.98 35.95 -1.53
C LYS A 167 -3.15 36.81 -0.56
N PRO A 168 -2.35 36.24 0.36
CA PRO A 168 -1.51 37.05 1.21
C PRO A 168 -0.42 37.69 0.36
N VAL A 169 -0.40 39.01 0.41
CA VAL A 169 0.74 39.90 0.16
C VAL A 169 2.00 39.29 0.78
N SER A 170 3.16 39.51 0.13
CA SER A 170 4.51 39.09 0.52
C SER A 170 4.62 38.66 1.98
N VAL A 171 4.95 37.40 2.22
CA VAL A 171 5.08 36.86 3.58
C VAL A 171 6.33 37.46 4.20
N ASP A 172 6.15 38.40 5.13
CA ASP A 172 7.21 38.86 6.02
C ASP A 172 7.66 37.69 6.90
N MET A 173 8.92 37.27 6.71
CA MET A 173 9.48 36.08 7.35
C MET A 173 9.75 36.32 8.84
N ASP A 174 10.08 37.54 9.24
CA ASP A 174 10.39 37.84 10.65
C ASP A 174 9.11 37.89 11.48
N GLU A 175 8.04 38.47 10.94
CA GLU A 175 6.71 38.43 11.55
C GLU A 175 6.21 36.97 11.71
N LEU A 176 6.48 36.12 10.71
CA LEU A 176 6.12 34.70 10.77
C LEU A 176 6.92 33.94 11.83
N LYS A 177 8.23 34.16 11.92
CA LYS A 177 9.09 33.55 12.95
C LYS A 177 8.62 33.93 14.35
N MET A 178 8.33 35.22 14.59
CA MET A 178 7.83 35.68 15.89
C MET A 178 6.49 35.06 16.27
N LYS A 179 5.58 34.87 15.31
CA LYS A 179 4.32 34.14 15.53
C LYS A 179 4.56 32.67 15.87
N ILE A 180 5.51 32.02 15.21
CA ILE A 180 5.86 30.63 15.49
C ILE A 180 6.49 30.49 16.89
N PHE A 181 7.35 31.42 17.32
CA PHE A 181 7.90 31.42 18.68
C PHE A 181 6.80 31.49 19.75
N LYS A 182 5.81 32.37 19.59
CA LYS A 182 4.66 32.44 20.52
C LYS A 182 3.85 31.14 20.57
N ILE A 183 3.76 30.41 19.46
CA ILE A 183 3.10 29.09 19.42
C ILE A 183 3.93 28.06 20.21
N PHE A 184 5.25 28.11 20.13
CA PHE A 184 6.12 27.25 20.93
C PHE A 184 6.07 27.54 22.43
N ASP A 185 5.78 28.78 22.83
CA ASP A 185 5.58 29.15 24.25
C ASP A 185 4.26 28.62 24.84
N THR A 186 3.34 28.11 24.01
CA THR A 186 2.05 27.58 24.47
C THR A 186 2.21 26.16 25.04
N GLU A 187 1.42 25.79 26.05
CA GLU A 187 1.49 24.47 26.69
C GLU A 187 1.34 23.30 25.70
N GLU A 188 0.60 23.49 24.60
CA GLU A 188 0.43 22.51 23.52
C GLU A 188 1.74 22.12 22.82
N ALA A 189 2.77 22.98 22.87
CA ALA A 189 4.02 22.80 22.15
C ALA A 189 5.19 22.36 23.04
N LYS A 190 4.99 22.17 24.35
CA LYS A 190 6.03 21.75 25.31
C LYS A 190 6.73 20.45 24.92
N ASP A 191 5.98 19.47 24.40
CA ASP A 191 6.51 18.18 23.93
C ASP A 191 6.79 18.13 22.41
N GLY A 192 6.58 19.26 21.72
CA GLY A 192 6.70 19.42 20.28
C GLY A 192 5.35 19.46 19.56
N ILE A 193 5.27 20.29 18.51
CA ILE A 193 4.05 20.53 17.73
C ILE A 193 4.21 20.01 16.29
N GLN A 194 3.12 19.46 15.73
CA GLN A 194 3.10 19.02 14.32
C GLN A 194 3.13 20.23 13.36
N LEU A 195 3.94 20.15 12.30
CA LEU A 195 4.04 21.22 11.29
C LEU A 195 2.68 21.59 10.68
N LYS A 196 1.81 20.61 10.46
CA LYS A 196 0.44 20.84 9.95
C LYS A 196 -0.39 21.72 10.89
N ARG A 197 -0.20 21.60 12.21
CA ARG A 197 -0.90 22.42 13.21
C ARG A 197 -0.38 23.85 13.21
N VAL A 198 0.94 24.06 13.06
CA VAL A 198 1.54 25.39 12.93
C VAL A 198 1.02 26.13 11.70
N VAL A 199 0.84 25.43 10.57
CA VAL A 199 0.24 26.00 9.34
C VAL A 199 -1.19 26.47 9.57
N GLN A 200 -1.99 25.71 10.32
CA GLN A 200 -3.37 26.11 10.66
C GLN A 200 -3.41 27.35 11.56
N LEU A 201 -2.50 27.44 12.53
CA LEU A 201 -2.45 28.57 13.46
C LEU A 201 -1.93 29.85 12.81
N THR A 202 -0.97 29.73 11.88
CA THR A 202 -0.37 30.86 11.19
C THR A 202 -1.16 31.32 9.96
N ASN A 203 -2.04 30.47 9.41
CA ASN A 203 -2.74 30.69 8.13
C ASN A 203 -1.80 31.10 6.99
N LYS A 204 -0.55 30.61 7.01
CA LYS A 204 0.46 30.83 5.98
C LYS A 204 0.69 29.54 5.18
N PRO A 205 1.18 29.61 3.93
CA PRO A 205 1.42 28.43 3.12
C PRO A 205 2.46 27.50 3.77
N LEU A 206 2.25 26.18 3.63
CA LEU A 206 3.09 25.13 4.24
C LEU A 206 4.58 25.32 3.93
N HIS A 207 4.91 25.74 2.71
CA HIS A 207 6.29 25.97 2.29
C HIS A 207 6.97 27.05 3.13
N SER A 208 6.36 28.24 3.28
CA SER A 208 6.94 29.35 4.05
C SER A 208 7.09 29.00 5.54
N VAL A 209 6.10 28.29 6.10
CA VAL A 209 6.15 27.82 7.49
C VAL A 209 7.28 26.80 7.67
N LYS A 210 7.44 25.87 6.73
CA LYS A 210 8.53 24.88 6.78
C LYS A 210 9.90 25.55 6.79
N THR A 211 10.15 26.50 5.89
CA THR A 211 11.41 27.26 5.85
C THR A 211 11.65 28.02 7.15
N ALA A 212 10.65 28.73 7.67
CA ALA A 212 10.78 29.44 8.93
C ALA A 212 11.04 28.50 10.13
N VAL A 213 10.38 27.34 10.19
CA VAL A 213 10.58 26.35 11.24
C VAL A 213 11.96 25.70 11.16
N GLU A 214 12.47 25.39 9.96
CA GLU A 214 13.82 24.82 9.79
C GLU A 214 14.93 25.77 10.25
N GLU A 215 14.70 27.09 10.19
CA GLU A 215 15.65 28.10 10.68
C GLU A 215 15.64 28.26 12.21
N ILE A 216 14.46 28.13 12.85
CA ILE A 216 14.31 28.44 14.28
C ILE A 216 14.16 27.21 15.18
N ALA A 217 13.94 26.02 14.62
CA ALA A 217 13.70 24.80 15.38
C ALA A 217 14.24 23.55 14.67
N PHE A 218 14.57 22.52 15.47
CA PHE A 218 15.03 21.24 14.95
C PHE A 218 13.90 20.21 14.96
N GLN A 219 13.76 19.48 13.85
CA GLN A 219 12.86 18.35 13.79
C GLN A 219 13.44 17.19 14.61
N LYS A 220 12.79 16.86 15.74
CA LYS A 220 13.10 15.65 16.52
C LYS A 220 12.75 14.41 15.69
N ARG A 221 13.73 13.85 14.99
CA ARG A 221 13.59 12.57 14.30
C ARG A 221 13.63 11.47 15.37
N TYR A 222 12.50 10.82 15.64
CA TYR A 222 12.52 9.52 16.27
C TYR A 222 13.27 8.59 15.31
N ARG A 223 14.49 8.19 15.68
CA ARG A 223 15.20 7.12 14.98
C ARG A 223 14.36 5.87 15.11
N VAL A 224 13.57 5.55 14.08
CA VAL A 224 13.08 4.19 13.89
C VAL A 224 14.35 3.34 13.79
N CYS A 225 14.54 2.45 14.77
CA CYS A 225 15.75 1.67 15.01
C CYS A 225 16.41 1.20 13.72
N SER A 226 17.44 1.93 13.32
CA SER A 226 18.48 1.50 12.40
C SER A 226 19.70 1.26 13.27
N ALA A 227 19.82 0.02 13.74
CA ALA A 227 21.03 -0.46 14.41
C ALA A 227 21.54 -1.67 13.62
N ILE A 228 22.22 -1.37 12.51
CA ILE A 228 23.32 -2.19 12.03
C ILE A 228 24.56 -1.63 12.74
N THR A 229 25.09 -2.39 13.70
CA THR A 229 26.52 -2.31 14.05
C THR A 229 26.96 -3.65 14.66
N PHE A 230 27.85 -4.36 13.96
CA PHE A 230 28.90 -5.19 14.59
C PHE A 230 30.15 -4.29 14.64
N PRO A 231 30.98 -4.34 15.70
CA PRO A 231 32.05 -5.34 15.72
C PRO A 231 32.50 -5.88 17.10
N GLN A 232 33.10 -7.07 17.01
CA GLN A 232 34.26 -7.64 17.72
C GLN A 232 34.25 -7.84 19.24
N ALA A 233 34.24 -9.12 19.64
CA ALA A 233 35.41 -9.80 20.21
C ALA A 233 35.49 -11.22 19.65
#